data_AF-A0A8S3K3T0-F1
#
_entry.id   AF-A0A8S3K3T0-F1
#
_cell.length_a   1.000
_cell.length_b   1.000
_cell.length_c   1.000
_cell.angle_alpha   90.00
_cell.angle_beta   90.00
_cell.angle_gamma   90.00
#
_symmetry.space_group_name_H-M   'P 1'
#
loop_
_entity.id
_entity.type
_entity.pdbx_description
1 polymer ?
#
loop_
_entity_poly.entity_id
_entity_poly.type
_entity_poly.pdbx_seq_one_letter_code
_entity_poly.pdbx_strand_id
1 'polypeptide(L)'
;MYMSLLSGARNNRNSNLSEQIYKRMKTLFPNAKENLAAGVVLLSNIYSSLGKHEEAKTFRSNQIEELRVKVKVGLSWTEIKGHIVQLKAHDHSHPQSTEIYAKIDRLQSKAIENGFIF
;
A
#
# COMPACT_ATOMS: atom_id res chain seq x y z
N MET A 1 -14.96 10.69 10.37
CA MET A 1 -16.09 9.85 9.91
C MET A 1 -15.74 9.03 8.65
N TYR A 2 -15.42 9.66 7.50
CA TYR A 2 -15.09 8.94 6.26
C TYR A 2 -13.87 8.02 6.33
N MET A 3 -12.80 8.43 7.03
CA MET A 3 -11.62 7.57 7.24
C MET A 3 -11.93 6.33 8.08
N SER A 4 -12.79 6.46 9.09
CA SER A 4 -13.26 5.33 9.90
C SER A 4 -14.11 4.38 9.06
N LEU A 5 -14.94 4.90 8.15
CA LEU A 5 -15.73 4.10 7.21
C LEU A 5 -14.84 3.36 6.20
N LEU A 6 -13.84 4.03 5.60
CA LEU A 6 -12.85 3.38 4.73
C LEU A 6 -12.06 2.30 5.46
N SER A 7 -11.68 2.56 6.71
CA SER A 7 -10.98 1.60 7.55
C SER A 7 -11.87 0.40 7.91
N GLY A 8 -13.16 0.62 8.15
CA GLY A 8 -14.13 -0.47 8.37
C GLY A 8 -14.42 -1.29 7.11
N ALA A 9 -14.45 -0.64 5.94
CA ALA A 9 -14.63 -1.33 4.65
C ALA A 9 -13.44 -2.23 4.30
N ARG A 10 -12.22 -1.87 4.76
CA ARG A 10 -11.04 -2.75 4.70
C ARG A 10 -11.25 -4.06 5.43
N ASN A 11 -11.83 -4.04 6.63
CA ASN A 11 -12.05 -5.27 7.42
C ASN A 11 -13.01 -6.24 6.73
N ASN A 12 -13.94 -5.71 5.93
CA ASN A 12 -14.90 -6.50 5.16
C ASN A 12 -14.43 -6.80 3.72
N ARG A 13 -13.19 -6.43 3.36
CA ARG A 13 -12.61 -6.58 2.01
C ARG A 13 -13.53 -6.11 0.86
N ASN A 14 -14.37 -5.11 1.10
CA ASN A 14 -15.35 -4.63 0.13
C ASN A 14 -14.77 -3.46 -0.69
N SER A 15 -14.14 -3.77 -1.82
CA SER A 15 -13.51 -2.75 -2.69
C SER A 15 -14.53 -1.78 -3.28
N ASN A 16 -15.71 -2.25 -3.69
CA ASN A 16 -16.74 -1.41 -4.32
C ASN A 16 -17.28 -0.35 -3.35
N LEU A 17 -17.63 -0.77 -2.12
CA LEU A 17 -18.05 0.18 -1.09
C LEU A 17 -16.94 1.19 -0.77
N SER A 18 -15.70 0.73 -0.70
CA SER A 18 -14.55 1.59 -0.41
C SER A 18 -14.31 2.63 -1.51
N GLU A 19 -14.46 2.26 -2.78
CA GLU A 19 -14.41 3.19 -3.92
C GLU A 19 -15.52 4.24 -3.84
N GLN A 20 -16.75 3.85 -3.50
CA GLN A 20 -17.87 4.78 -3.36
C GLN A 20 -17.63 5.79 -2.23
N ILE A 21 -17.15 5.31 -1.08
CA ILE A 21 -16.80 6.17 0.05
C ILE A 21 -15.68 7.14 -0.34
N TYR A 22 -14.63 6.66 -1.02
CA TYR A 22 -13.53 7.51 -1.46
C TYR A 22 -13.98 8.57 -2.47
N LYS A 23 -14.80 8.20 -3.46
CA LYS A 23 -15.39 9.14 -4.43
C LYS A 23 -16.20 10.23 -3.73
N ARG A 24 -17.08 9.85 -2.80
CA ARG A 24 -17.85 10.83 -1.99
C ARG A 24 -16.95 11.74 -1.17
N MET A 25 -15.90 11.20 -0.54
CA MET A 25 -14.94 11.99 0.23
C MET A 25 -14.24 13.05 -0.64
N LYS A 26 -13.86 12.68 -1.87
CA LYS A 26 -13.25 13.59 -2.85
C LYS A 26 -14.20 14.69 -3.30
N THR A 27 -15.47 14.38 -3.52
CA THR A 27 -16.50 15.37 -3.89
C THR A 27 -16.80 16.35 -2.75
N LEU A 28 -16.92 15.86 -1.51
CA LEU A 28 -17.30 16.68 -0.36
C LEU A 28 -16.14 17.49 0.21
N PHE A 29 -14.91 16.96 0.13
CA PHE A 29 -13.73 17.57 0.74
C PHE A 29 -12.57 17.68 -0.27
N PRO A 30 -12.75 18.39 -1.40
CA PRO A 30 -11.74 18.45 -2.46
C PRO A 30 -10.42 19.07 -1.99
N ASN A 31 -10.46 19.93 -0.97
CA ASN A 31 -9.29 20.60 -0.42
C ASN A 31 -8.58 19.79 0.68
N ALA A 32 -9.15 18.68 1.16
CA ALA A 32 -8.59 17.84 2.21
C ALA A 32 -7.55 16.85 1.66
N LYS A 33 -6.53 17.38 0.98
CA LYS A 33 -5.52 16.62 0.23
C LYS A 33 -4.83 15.53 1.06
N GLU A 34 -4.51 15.80 2.32
CA GLU A 34 -3.88 14.81 3.20
C GLU A 34 -4.81 13.63 3.55
N ASN A 35 -6.09 13.92 3.82
CA ASN A 35 -7.09 12.87 4.07
C ASN A 35 -7.37 12.05 2.81
N LEU A 36 -7.41 12.69 1.65
CA LEU A 36 -7.53 12.00 0.36
C LEU A 36 -6.32 11.10 0.11
N ALA A 37 -5.11 11.60 0.34
CA ALA A 37 -3.88 10.80 0.25
C ALA A 37 -3.93 9.56 1.17
N ALA A 38 -4.38 9.71 2.41
CA ALA A 38 -4.56 8.59 3.33
C ALA A 38 -5.63 7.60 2.85
N GLY A 39 -6.74 8.10 2.28
CA GLY A 39 -7.77 7.27 1.65
C GLY A 39 -7.24 6.46 0.46
N VAL A 40 -6.35 7.04 -0.36
CA VAL A 40 -5.68 6.33 -1.46
C VAL A 40 -4.88 5.14 -0.93
N VAL A 41 -4.10 5.34 0.14
CA VAL A 41 -3.32 4.28 0.78
C VAL A 41 -4.24 3.15 1.25
N LEU A 42 -5.33 3.49 1.95
CA LEU A 42 -6.28 2.49 2.45
C LEU A 42 -6.90 1.67 1.33
N LEU A 43 -7.41 2.31 0.27
CA LEU A 43 -8.06 1.61 -0.83
C LEU A 43 -7.06 0.75 -1.63
N SER A 44 -5.82 1.22 -1.80
CA SER A 44 -4.74 0.44 -2.42
C SER A 44 -4.43 -0.84 -1.62
N ASN A 45 -4.45 -0.74 -0.29
CA ASN A 45 -4.26 -1.91 0.58
C ASN A 45 -5.44 -2.89 0.49
N ILE A 46 -6.66 -2.40 0.28
CA ILE A 46 -7.84 -3.25 0.06
C ILE A 46 -7.73 -4.02 -1.26
N TYR A 47 -7.30 -3.36 -2.34
CA TYR A 47 -7.02 -4.06 -3.60
C TYR A 47 -5.92 -5.11 -3.41
N SER A 48 -4.84 -4.77 -2.72
CA SER A 48 -3.74 -5.71 -2.45
C SER A 48 -4.19 -6.92 -1.62
N SER A 49 -5.06 -6.74 -0.63
CA SER A 49 -5.58 -7.86 0.19
C SER A 49 -6.56 -8.77 -0.57
N LEU A 50 -7.03 -8.33 -1.74
CA LEU A 50 -7.84 -9.10 -2.68
C LEU A 50 -6.98 -9.74 -3.80
N GLY A 51 -5.65 -9.64 -3.74
CA GLY A 51 -4.73 -10.12 -4.78
C GLY A 51 -4.65 -9.22 -6.02
N LYS A 52 -5.29 -8.04 -5.98
CA LYS A 52 -5.37 -7.08 -7.09
C LYS A 52 -4.21 -6.09 -7.04
N HIS A 53 -2.98 -6.61 -7.12
CA HIS A 53 -1.76 -5.82 -6.91
C HIS A 53 -1.55 -4.75 -8.00
N GLU A 54 -1.88 -5.07 -9.25
CA GLU A 54 -1.76 -4.12 -10.37
C GLU A 54 -2.80 -3.00 -10.30
N GLU A 55 -4.04 -3.31 -9.90
CA GLU A 55 -5.08 -2.30 -9.68
C GLU A 55 -4.71 -1.40 -8.49
N ALA A 56 -4.17 -1.97 -7.42
CA ALA A 56 -3.65 -1.19 -6.28
C ALA A 56 -2.59 -0.18 -6.71
N LYS A 57 -1.61 -0.63 -7.50
CA LYS A 57 -0.51 0.20 -8.00
C LYS A 57 -0.99 1.29 -8.95
N THR A 58 -1.84 0.93 -9.90
CA THR A 58 -2.41 1.86 -10.90
C THR A 58 -3.27 2.93 -10.22
N PHE A 59 -4.20 2.50 -9.37
CA PHE A 59 -5.07 3.41 -8.62
C PHE A 59 -4.27 4.38 -7.76
N ARG A 60 -3.29 3.86 -7.01
CA ARG A 60 -2.41 4.66 -6.16
C ARG A 60 -1.66 5.72 -6.97
N SER A 61 -1.04 5.32 -8.06
CA SER A 61 -0.20 6.21 -8.88
C SER A 61 -1.04 7.35 -9.46
N ASN A 62 -2.16 7.03 -10.08
CA ASN A 62 -3.07 8.01 -10.70
C ASN A 62 -3.61 9.01 -9.67
N GLN A 63 -4.05 8.55 -8.50
CA GLN A 63 -4.64 9.44 -7.49
C GLN A 63 -3.60 10.32 -6.80
N ILE A 64 -2.38 9.82 -6.56
CA ILE A 64 -1.30 10.62 -5.95
C ILE A 64 -0.86 11.74 -6.90
N GLU A 65 -0.73 11.43 -8.20
CA GLU A 65 -0.41 12.41 -9.23
C GLU A 65 -1.48 13.50 -9.32
N GLU A 66 -2.75 13.09 -9.37
CA GLU A 66 -3.89 14.01 -9.44
C GLU A 66 -3.97 14.94 -8.22
N LEU A 67 -3.77 14.40 -7.01
CA LEU A 67 -3.81 15.19 -5.77
C LEU A 67 -2.56 16.09 -5.61
N ARG A 68 -1.50 15.85 -6.38
CA ARG A 68 -0.17 16.49 -6.25
C ARG A 68 0.36 16.43 -4.81
N VAL A 69 0.19 15.28 -4.17
CA VAL A 69 0.60 15.04 -2.78
C VAL A 69 1.76 14.06 -2.73
N LYS A 70 2.68 14.25 -1.78
CA LYS A 70 3.67 13.22 -1.46
C LYS A 70 3.10 12.31 -0.38
N VAL A 71 2.86 11.05 -0.70
CA VAL A 71 2.47 10.06 0.30
C VAL A 71 3.71 9.62 1.07
N LYS A 72 3.66 9.74 2.41
CA LYS A 72 4.70 9.16 3.27
C LYS A 72 4.72 7.65 3.07
N VAL A 73 5.85 7.15 2.60
CA VAL A 73 6.10 5.72 2.41
C VAL A 73 6.99 5.22 3.54
N GLY A 74 6.80 3.97 3.95
CA GLY A 74 7.74 3.31 4.84
C GLY A 74 9.10 3.19 4.15
N LEU A 75 10.14 3.62 4.85
CA LEU A 75 11.54 3.43 4.46
C LEU A 75 12.20 2.58 5.54
N SER A 76 12.83 1.50 5.12
CA SER A 76 13.79 0.76 5.93
C SER A 76 15.18 0.93 5.32
N TRP A 77 16.22 0.72 6.11
CA TRP A 77 17.58 0.71 5.60
C TRP A 77 18.36 -0.43 6.24
N THR A 78 19.37 -0.91 5.53
CA THR A 78 20.33 -1.89 6.03
C THR A 78 21.72 -1.53 5.55
N GLU A 79 22.74 -1.95 6.30
CA GLU A 79 24.13 -1.78 5.89
C GLU A 79 24.65 -3.07 5.24
N ILE A 80 25.27 -2.96 4.07
CA ILE A 80 25.91 -4.06 3.35
C ILE A 80 27.32 -3.62 2.97
N LYS A 81 28.34 -4.27 3.55
CA LYS A 81 29.76 -3.99 3.27
C LYS A 81 30.13 -2.50 3.44
N GLY A 82 29.64 -1.85 4.50
CA GLY A 82 29.91 -0.43 4.75
C GLY A 82 29.01 0.55 3.97
N HIS A 83 28.08 0.06 3.14
CA HIS A 83 27.17 0.90 2.38
C HIS A 83 25.74 0.80 2.91
N ILE A 84 25.10 1.96 3.13
CA ILE A 84 23.69 2.04 3.50
C ILE A 84 22.83 1.83 2.26
N VAL A 85 22.03 0.76 2.26
CA VAL A 85 21.03 0.48 1.24
C VAL A 85 19.66 0.85 1.81
N GLN A 86 18.98 1.79 1.16
CA GLN A 86 17.60 2.15 1.50
C GLN A 86 16.63 1.28 0.72
N LEU A 87 15.60 0.80 1.41
CA LEU A 87 14.53 -0.01 0.87
C LEU A 87 13.21 0.70 1.13
N LYS A 88 12.51 1.06 0.06
CA LYS A 88 11.17 1.64 0.15
C LYS A 88 10.13 0.52 0.12
N ALA A 89 9.06 0.66 0.89
CA ALA A 89 7.99 -0.33 0.90
C ALA A 89 7.42 -0.55 -0.53
N HIS A 90 7.37 -1.80 -0.97
CA HIS A 90 6.98 -2.22 -2.32
C HIS A 90 7.85 -1.65 -3.45
N ASP A 91 9.13 -1.36 -3.15
CA ASP A 91 10.10 -0.95 -4.15
C ASP A 91 10.64 -2.16 -4.91
N HIS A 92 10.72 -2.04 -6.24
CA HIS A 92 11.28 -3.03 -7.16
C HIS A 92 12.41 -2.45 -8.02
N SER A 93 12.85 -1.21 -7.74
CA SER A 93 13.89 -0.52 -8.52
C SER A 93 15.28 -1.12 -8.34
N HIS A 94 15.50 -1.89 -7.28
CA HIS A 94 16.78 -2.56 -7.04
C HIS A 94 17.05 -3.61 -8.15
N PRO A 95 18.26 -3.68 -8.73
CA PRO A 95 18.58 -4.65 -9.78
C PRO A 95 18.34 -6.11 -9.39
N GLN A 96 18.48 -6.42 -8.10
CA GLN A 96 18.24 -7.75 -7.52
C GLN A 96 16.86 -7.88 -6.84
N SER A 97 15.89 -7.02 -7.20
CA SER A 97 14.58 -7.01 -6.54
C SER A 97 13.90 -8.38 -6.64
N THR A 98 13.95 -9.02 -7.80
CA THR A 98 13.40 -10.36 -8.03
C THR A 98 13.93 -11.38 -7.02
N GLU A 99 15.25 -11.44 -6.82
CA GLU A 99 15.88 -12.37 -5.88
C GLU A 99 15.56 -12.04 -4.42
N ILE A 100 15.49 -10.75 -4.09
CA ILE A 100 15.11 -10.29 -2.75
C ILE A 100 13.68 -10.73 -2.41
N TYR A 101 12.71 -10.48 -3.29
CA TYR A 101 11.32 -10.88 -3.07
C TYR A 101 11.17 -12.41 -3.05
N ALA A 102 11.84 -13.14 -3.95
CA ALA A 102 11.85 -14.61 -3.90
C ALA A 102 12.40 -15.16 -2.56
N LYS A 103 13.41 -14.49 -1.98
CA LYS A 103 13.93 -14.84 -0.66
C LYS A 103 12.92 -14.54 0.45
N ILE A 104 12.23 -13.41 0.38
CA ILE A 104 11.16 -13.04 1.32
C ILE A 104 10.03 -14.06 1.27
N ASP A 105 9.55 -14.44 0.09
CA ASP A 105 8.47 -15.41 -0.09
C ASP A 105 8.83 -16.78 0.51
N ARG A 106 10.07 -17.22 0.31
CA ARG A 106 10.59 -18.45 0.92
C ARG A 106 10.65 -18.36 2.45
N LEU A 107 11.05 -17.21 2.99
CA LEU A 107 11.09 -16.99 4.43
C LEU A 107 9.68 -16.96 5.05
N GLN A 108 8.72 -16.32 4.38
CA GLN A 108 7.32 -16.32 4.79
C GLN A 108 6.73 -17.72 4.79
N SER A 109 6.96 -18.49 3.71
CA SER A 109 6.51 -19.89 3.62
C SER A 109 7.05 -20.72 4.78
N LYS A 110 8.36 -20.61 5.07
CA LYS A 110 8.99 -21.30 6.19
C LYS A 110 8.44 -20.82 7.53
N ALA A 111 8.16 -19.53 7.71
CA ALA A 111 7.58 -19.02 8.93
C ALA A 111 6.16 -19.59 9.16
N ILE A 112 5.34 -19.66 8.12
CA ILE A 112 4.00 -20.29 8.19
C ILE A 112 4.13 -21.77 8.57
N GLU A 113 5.06 -22.52 7.98
CA GLU A 113 5.36 -23.91 8.37
C GLU A 113 5.74 -24.05 9.84
N ASN A 114 6.37 -23.03 10.43
CA ASN A 114 6.76 -22.98 11.84
C ASN A 114 5.66 -22.41 12.76
N GLY A 115 4.44 -22.24 12.26
CA GLY A 115 3.28 -21.82 13.05
C GLY A 115 3.12 -20.31 13.22
N PHE A 116 3.86 -19.50 12.47
CA PHE A 116 3.64 -18.04 12.45
C PHE A 116 2.42 -17.70 11.60
N ILE A 117 1.55 -16.83 12.13
CA ILE A 117 0.38 -16.30 11.44
C ILE A 117 0.63 -14.81 11.18
N PHE A 118 0.47 -14.39 9.92
CA PHE A 118 0.71 -13.02 9.44
C PHE A 118 -0.60 -12.31 9.08
#